data_AF-A0A933DQ11-F1
#
_entry.id   AF-A0A933DQ11-F1
#
_cell.length_a   1.000
_cell.length_b   1.000
_cell.length_c   1.000
_cell.angle_alpha   90.00
_cell.angle_beta   90.00
_cell.angle_gamma   90.00
#
_symmetry.space_group_name_H-M   'P 1'
#
loop_
_entity.id
_entity.type
_entity.pdbx_description
1 polymer ?
#
loop_
_entity_poly.entity_id
_entity_poly.type
_entity_poly.pdbx_seq_one_letter_code
_entity_poly.pdbx_strand_id
1 'polypeptide(L)'
;MQEHDTKAPVQKTSPRDFFLHLLAVITLYVSAVSFTTLLFQFINYFFPDPLLETYYVRESIVGPIRWAVASLLVIFPVFAFTTRFLNKNYAKTPYLRNLRIRRWLIYFTLFAASLIIIGDLVALIFRLLGGEITARFVLKVFALLAVTGSIFGYYLWDLREEKRFNIRPFVYGLIGVIAVAMIGAFFVVGSPKEARLVRADETRVNNLSQIQWEVVNYWQSKEKLPDTLASLRDDIRGFMPPQDPETGAGYEYRTTGRLSFELCATFNRATRNREYSRFYPTKPIPAPEFSGSFIEDTWEHGEGRTCFERTIDPDRYPPFSKNRN
;
A
#
# COMPACT_ATOMS: atom_id res chain seq x y z
N MET A 1 -4.89 -50.46 56.00
CA MET A 1 -6.14 -49.74 55.66
C MET A 1 -5.75 -48.31 55.31
N GLN A 2 -6.13 -47.90 54.09
CA GLN A 2 -6.11 -46.55 53.52
C GLN A 2 -4.75 -45.93 53.10
N GLU A 3 -4.45 -46.19 51.84
CA GLU A 3 -3.54 -45.45 50.96
C GLU A 3 -4.16 -44.06 50.69
N HIS A 4 -3.50 -43.00 51.15
CA HIS A 4 -3.92 -41.62 50.92
C HIS A 4 -3.60 -41.23 49.46
N ASP A 5 -4.57 -41.47 48.57
CA ASP A 5 -4.57 -40.98 47.19
C ASP A 5 -4.61 -39.43 47.19
N THR A 6 -3.43 -38.83 47.20
CA THR A 6 -3.26 -37.38 47.07
C THR A 6 -3.47 -37.02 45.61
N LYS A 7 -4.74 -36.95 45.20
CA LYS A 7 -5.11 -36.41 43.88
C LYS A 7 -4.53 -35.01 43.74
N ALA A 8 -3.52 -34.89 42.88
CA ALA A 8 -2.98 -33.61 42.46
C ALA A 8 -4.14 -32.70 42.01
N PRO A 9 -4.19 -31.43 42.44
CA PRO A 9 -5.31 -30.55 42.14
C PRO A 9 -5.48 -30.43 40.63
N VAL A 10 -6.66 -30.79 40.13
CA VAL A 10 -7.03 -30.66 38.72
C VAL A 10 -6.85 -29.20 38.32
N GLN A 11 -5.85 -28.93 37.47
CA GLN A 11 -5.56 -27.62 36.91
C GLN A 11 -6.77 -27.10 36.13
N LYS A 12 -7.63 -26.30 36.76
CA LYS A 12 -8.70 -25.59 36.06
C LYS A 12 -8.11 -24.33 35.43
N THR A 13 -7.86 -24.38 34.13
CA THR A 13 -7.59 -23.19 33.31
C THR A 13 -8.82 -22.27 33.35
N SER A 14 -8.64 -21.04 33.80
CA SER A 14 -9.71 -20.05 33.74
C SER A 14 -10.00 -19.72 32.26
N PRO A 15 -11.28 -19.54 31.86
CA PRO A 15 -11.61 -19.04 30.52
C PRO A 15 -10.83 -17.76 30.16
N ARG A 16 -10.62 -16.87 31.15
CA ARG A 16 -9.80 -15.67 31.00
C ARG A 16 -8.38 -15.97 30.52
N ASP A 17 -7.73 -16.97 31.11
CA ASP A 17 -6.35 -17.32 30.75
C ASP A 17 -6.27 -17.87 29.33
N PHE A 18 -7.26 -18.66 28.91
CA PHE A 18 -7.38 -19.13 27.53
C PHE A 18 -7.53 -17.96 26.54
N PHE A 19 -8.47 -17.04 26.81
CA PHE A 19 -8.69 -15.88 25.93
C PHE A 19 -7.46 -14.97 25.83
N LEU A 20 -6.74 -14.73 26.93
CA LEU A 20 -5.52 -13.91 26.89
C LEU A 20 -4.40 -14.57 26.08
N HIS A 21 -4.27 -15.90 26.19
CA HIS A 21 -3.31 -16.67 25.39
C HIS A 21 -3.65 -16.66 23.89
N LEU A 22 -4.93 -16.84 23.56
CA LEU A 22 -5.41 -16.78 22.20
C LEU A 22 -5.22 -15.37 21.62
N LEU A 23 -5.57 -14.33 22.38
CA LEU A 23 -5.35 -12.94 22.00
C LEU A 23 -3.87 -12.65 21.73
N ALA A 24 -2.96 -13.12 22.60
CA ALA A 24 -1.53 -12.94 22.41
C ALA A 24 -1.03 -13.59 21.10
N VAL A 25 -1.50 -14.79 20.76
CA VAL A 25 -1.11 -15.48 19.53
C VAL A 25 -1.69 -14.82 18.29
N ILE A 26 -2.97 -14.45 18.31
CA ILE A 26 -3.61 -13.76 17.18
C ILE A 26 -2.92 -12.42 16.92
N THR A 27 -2.72 -11.63 17.97
CA THR A 27 -2.09 -10.31 17.85
C THR A 27 -0.62 -10.40 17.43
N LEU A 28 0.11 -11.45 17.84
CA LEU A 28 1.43 -11.78 17.30
C LEU A 28 1.37 -12.03 15.79
N TYR A 29 0.50 -12.93 15.34
CA TYR A 29 0.44 -13.33 13.93
C TYR A 29 0.03 -12.17 13.03
N VAL A 30 -0.98 -11.40 13.43
CA VAL A 30 -1.38 -10.22 12.65
C VAL A 30 -0.25 -9.19 12.63
N SER A 31 0.42 -8.93 13.76
CA SER A 31 1.58 -8.02 13.77
C SER A 31 2.72 -8.51 12.86
N ALA A 32 3.02 -9.81 12.88
CA ALA A 32 4.05 -10.41 12.03
C ALA A 32 3.70 -10.28 10.54
N VAL A 33 2.46 -10.59 10.16
CA VAL A 33 1.98 -10.46 8.77
C VAL A 33 1.97 -9.00 8.32
N SER A 34 1.51 -8.08 9.15
CA SER A 34 1.53 -6.65 8.84
C SER A 34 2.95 -6.13 8.68
N PHE A 35 3.89 -6.53 9.54
CA PHE A 35 5.29 -6.14 9.44
C PHE A 35 5.98 -6.73 8.21
N THR A 36 5.77 -8.01 7.90
CA THR A 36 6.26 -8.63 6.66
C THR A 36 5.70 -7.93 5.43
N THR A 37 4.40 -7.64 5.41
CA THR A 37 3.77 -6.85 4.33
C THR A 37 4.46 -5.51 4.16
N LEU A 38 4.73 -4.78 5.26
CA LEU A 38 5.41 -3.49 5.21
C LEU A 38 6.82 -3.60 4.60
N LEU A 39 7.61 -4.59 5.03
CA LEU A 39 8.94 -4.85 4.46
C LEU A 39 8.86 -5.19 2.96
N PHE A 40 7.89 -6.00 2.55
CA PHE A 40 7.70 -6.37 1.15
C PHE A 40 7.37 -5.16 0.27
N GLN A 41 6.57 -4.23 0.79
CA GLN A 41 6.24 -3.02 0.06
C GLN A 41 7.41 -2.04 0.01
N PHE A 42 8.24 -1.95 1.04
CA PHE A 42 9.50 -1.22 0.93
C PHE A 42 10.42 -1.83 -0.11
N ILE A 43 10.50 -3.16 -0.17
CA ILE A 43 11.28 -3.83 -1.21
C ILE A 43 10.71 -3.52 -2.61
N ASN A 44 9.39 -3.55 -2.79
CA ASN A 44 8.76 -3.16 -4.07
C ASN A 44 9.06 -1.69 -4.44
N TYR A 45 9.11 -0.81 -3.44
CA TYR A 45 9.38 0.62 -3.64
C TYR A 45 10.85 0.88 -4.01
N PHE A 46 11.81 0.22 -3.35
CA PHE A 46 13.24 0.41 -3.63
C PHE A 46 13.77 -0.46 -4.79
N PHE A 47 13.12 -1.58 -5.08
CA PHE A 47 13.48 -2.55 -6.13
C PHE A 47 12.26 -2.85 -7.02
N PRO A 48 11.85 -1.88 -7.84
CA PRO A 48 10.70 -2.02 -8.71
C PRO A 48 10.92 -3.01 -9.86
N ASP A 49 9.81 -3.51 -10.40
CA ASP A 49 9.83 -4.35 -11.58
C ASP A 49 9.89 -3.48 -12.84
N PRO A 50 10.93 -3.61 -13.69
CA PRO A 50 11.00 -2.87 -14.94
C PRO A 50 9.96 -3.32 -15.98
N LEU A 51 9.20 -4.39 -15.71
CA LEU A 51 8.19 -4.92 -16.61
C LEU A 51 6.75 -4.53 -16.23
N LEU A 52 6.54 -3.80 -15.14
CA LEU A 52 5.21 -3.37 -14.69
C LEU A 52 4.98 -1.88 -14.97
N GLU A 53 3.82 -1.53 -15.52
CA GLU A 53 3.42 -0.14 -15.79
C GLU A 53 3.32 0.70 -14.50
N THR A 54 3.98 1.86 -14.50
CA THR A 54 4.30 2.68 -13.33
C THR A 54 3.08 3.19 -12.55
N TYR A 55 1.97 3.51 -13.21
CA TYR A 55 0.79 4.07 -12.54
C TYR A 55 0.05 3.02 -11.68
N TYR A 56 -0.16 1.82 -12.21
CA TYR A 56 -0.75 0.70 -11.45
C TYR A 56 0.15 0.25 -10.29
N VAL A 57 1.47 0.39 -10.45
CA VAL A 57 2.45 0.01 -9.41
C VAL A 57 2.29 0.88 -8.16
N ARG A 58 2.02 2.18 -8.28
CA ARG A 58 1.96 3.07 -7.11
C ARG A 58 0.77 2.78 -6.19
N GLU A 59 -0.45 2.68 -6.73
CA GLU A 59 -1.62 2.33 -5.90
C GLU A 59 -1.47 0.95 -5.26
N SER A 60 -0.93 -0.02 -6.02
CA SER A 60 -0.72 -1.38 -5.53
C SER A 60 0.29 -1.48 -4.37
N ILE A 61 1.20 -0.51 -4.24
CA ILE A 61 2.19 -0.43 -3.14
C ILE A 61 1.63 0.35 -1.94
N VAL A 62 1.00 1.52 -2.19
CA VAL A 62 0.60 2.46 -1.13
C VAL A 62 -0.54 1.91 -0.27
N GLY A 63 -1.52 1.23 -0.86
CA GLY A 63 -2.66 0.65 -0.14
C GLY A 63 -2.22 -0.34 0.96
N PRO A 64 -1.45 -1.39 0.62
CA PRO A 64 -0.94 -2.35 1.60
C PRO A 64 -0.05 -1.72 2.68
N ILE A 65 0.76 -0.70 2.36
CA ILE A 65 1.54 0.03 3.38
C ILE A 65 0.60 0.67 4.40
N ARG A 66 -0.44 1.39 3.96
CA ARG A 66 -1.41 2.05 4.87
C ARG A 66 -2.10 1.03 5.78
N TRP A 67 -2.52 -0.11 5.23
CA TRP A 67 -3.17 -1.16 6.00
C TRP A 67 -2.22 -1.81 7.02
N ALA A 68 -0.97 -2.08 6.61
CA ALA A 68 0.05 -2.62 7.49
C ALA A 68 0.40 -1.67 8.65
N VAL A 69 0.61 -0.38 8.37
CA VAL A 69 0.91 0.63 9.40
C VAL A 69 -0.27 0.80 10.36
N ALA A 70 -1.50 0.89 9.85
CA ALA A 70 -2.69 0.98 10.70
C ALA A 70 -2.84 -0.24 11.62
N SER A 71 -2.60 -1.43 11.08
CA SER A 71 -2.65 -2.68 11.84
C SER A 71 -1.56 -2.71 12.92
N LEU A 72 -0.32 -2.35 12.59
CA LEU A 72 0.78 -2.30 13.56
C LEU A 72 0.55 -1.27 14.65
N LEU A 73 0.05 -0.08 14.33
CA LEU A 73 -0.22 0.97 15.32
C LEU A 73 -1.21 0.54 16.41
N VAL A 74 -2.15 -0.34 16.09
CA VAL A 74 -3.18 -0.80 17.03
C VAL A 74 -2.81 -2.15 17.63
N ILE A 75 -2.49 -3.13 16.80
CA ILE A 75 -2.38 -4.55 17.19
C ILE A 75 -1.05 -4.83 17.88
N PHE A 76 0.05 -4.19 17.47
CA PHE A 76 1.35 -4.42 18.09
C PHE A 76 1.40 -3.94 19.55
N PRO A 77 0.87 -2.75 19.93
CA PRO A 77 0.73 -2.38 21.33
C PRO A 77 -0.14 -3.34 22.13
N VAL A 78 -1.23 -3.84 21.56
CA VAL A 78 -2.10 -4.84 22.22
C VAL A 78 -1.32 -6.14 22.47
N PHE A 79 -0.55 -6.63 21.49
CA PHE A 79 0.33 -7.78 21.64
C PHE A 79 1.36 -7.57 22.75
N ALA A 80 2.07 -6.44 22.74
CA ALA A 80 3.09 -6.11 23.72
C ALA A 80 2.50 -5.99 25.14
N PHE A 81 1.35 -5.33 25.28
CA PHE A 81 0.64 -5.21 26.54
C PHE A 81 0.17 -6.58 27.07
N THR A 82 -0.46 -7.39 26.22
CA THR A 82 -0.99 -8.71 26.60
C THR A 82 0.14 -9.64 27.02
N THR A 83 1.25 -9.64 26.27
CA THR A 83 2.44 -10.43 26.60
C THR A 83 3.11 -9.96 27.89
N ARG A 84 3.21 -8.63 28.10
CA ARG A 84 3.75 -8.07 29.36
C ARG A 84 2.86 -8.43 30.55
N PHE A 85 1.55 -8.37 30.38
CA PHE A 85 0.57 -8.74 31.40
C PHE A 85 0.68 -10.23 31.78
N LEU A 86 0.72 -11.12 30.77
CA LEU A 86 0.92 -12.55 30.97
C LEU A 86 2.25 -12.86 31.69
N ASN A 87 3.35 -12.26 31.24
CA ASN A 87 4.67 -12.44 31.84
C ASN A 87 4.74 -11.97 33.30
N LYS A 88 4.06 -10.87 33.64
CA LYS A 88 3.96 -10.38 35.02
C LYS A 88 3.16 -11.34 35.92
N ASN A 89 2.12 -11.97 35.38
CA ASN A 89 1.31 -12.95 36.12
C ASN A 89 2.07 -14.26 36.35
N TYR A 90 2.89 -14.71 35.39
CA TYR A 90 3.74 -15.89 35.57
C TYR A 90 4.78 -15.71 36.68
N ALA A 91 5.31 -14.49 36.86
CA ALA A 91 6.26 -14.19 37.92
C ALA A 91 5.63 -14.28 39.32
N LYS A 92 4.32 -13.99 39.44
CA LYS A 92 3.58 -14.08 40.69
C LYS A 92 3.05 -15.48 40.97
N THR A 93 2.75 -16.23 39.91
CA THR A 93 2.03 -17.50 39.98
C THR A 93 2.68 -18.53 39.05
N PRO A 94 3.62 -19.34 39.55
CA PRO A 94 4.44 -20.24 38.73
C PRO A 94 3.63 -21.30 37.95
N TYR A 95 2.48 -21.73 38.48
CA TYR A 95 1.67 -22.78 37.83
C TYR A 95 1.09 -22.33 36.48
N LEU A 96 0.83 -21.02 36.28
CA LEU A 96 0.31 -20.47 35.03
C LEU A 96 1.32 -20.59 33.87
N ARG A 97 2.61 -20.78 34.18
CA ARG A 97 3.67 -20.98 33.18
C ARG A 97 3.64 -22.38 32.55
N ASN A 98 3.10 -23.36 33.29
CA ASN A 98 3.03 -24.77 32.89
C ASN A 98 1.67 -25.17 32.30
N LEU A 99 0.81 -24.21 31.99
CA LEU A 99 -0.47 -24.49 31.33
C LEU A 99 -0.23 -25.23 30.01
N ARG A 100 -0.90 -26.37 29.85
CA ARG A 100 -0.84 -27.19 28.63
C ARG A 100 -1.16 -26.38 27.36
N ILE A 101 -2.12 -25.46 27.47
CA ILE A 101 -2.58 -24.58 26.40
C ILE A 101 -1.43 -23.69 25.88
N ARG A 102 -0.65 -23.09 26.79
CA ARG A 102 0.50 -22.26 26.42
C ARG A 102 1.55 -23.07 25.66
N ARG A 103 1.93 -24.23 26.19
CA ARG A 103 2.91 -25.10 25.53
C ARG A 103 2.41 -25.51 24.15
N TRP A 104 1.15 -25.93 24.04
CA TRP A 104 0.55 -26.31 22.76
C TRP A 104 0.57 -25.16 21.74
N LEU A 105 0.19 -23.94 22.15
CA LEU A 105 0.25 -22.76 21.28
C LEU A 105 1.67 -22.41 20.84
N ILE A 106 2.67 -22.55 21.73
CA ILE A 106 4.08 -22.31 21.36
C ILE A 106 4.60 -23.38 20.40
N TYR A 107 4.28 -24.65 20.63
CA TYR A 107 4.65 -25.71 19.68
C TYR A 107 3.97 -25.50 18.33
N PHE A 108 2.71 -25.05 18.33
CA PHE A 108 2.00 -24.69 17.10
C PHE A 108 2.67 -23.52 16.37
N THR A 109 3.10 -22.46 17.09
CA THR A 109 3.79 -21.32 16.46
C THR A 109 5.14 -21.74 15.87
N LEU A 110 5.90 -22.59 16.57
CA LEU A 110 7.18 -23.13 16.09
C LEU A 110 6.98 -24.04 14.87
N PHE A 111 5.93 -24.86 14.86
CA PHE A 111 5.59 -25.71 13.73
C PHE A 111 5.21 -24.88 12.50
N ALA A 112 4.30 -23.90 12.66
CA ALA A 112 3.89 -23.00 11.59
C ALA A 112 5.08 -22.20 11.04
N ALA A 113 5.95 -21.66 11.90
CA ALA A 113 7.17 -20.97 11.51
C ALA A 113 8.11 -21.88 10.70
N SER A 114 8.26 -23.14 11.11
CA SER A 114 9.09 -24.11 10.38
C SER A 114 8.54 -24.41 8.98
N LEU A 115 7.22 -24.59 8.85
CA LEU A 115 6.58 -24.78 7.54
C LEU A 115 6.74 -23.56 6.62
N ILE A 116 6.61 -22.34 7.16
CA ILE A 116 6.83 -21.11 6.41
C ILE A 116 8.26 -21.04 5.89
N ILE A 117 9.26 -21.32 6.74
CA ILE A 117 10.67 -21.33 6.35
C ILE A 117 10.92 -22.37 5.24
N ILE A 118 10.37 -23.59 5.37
CA ILE A 118 10.52 -24.64 4.35
C ILE A 118 9.87 -24.19 3.03
N GLY A 119 8.64 -23.68 3.07
CA GLY A 119 7.94 -23.20 1.87
C GLY A 119 8.67 -22.06 1.16
N ASP A 120 9.25 -21.14 1.94
CA ASP A 120 10.02 -20.01 1.40
C ASP A 120 11.33 -20.46 0.73
N LEU A 121 12.03 -21.44 1.32
CA LEU A 121 13.21 -22.07 0.69
C LEU A 121 12.84 -22.82 -0.60
N VAL A 122 11.71 -23.52 -0.61
CA VAL A 122 11.20 -24.19 -1.82
C VAL A 122 10.90 -23.17 -2.92
N ALA A 123 10.20 -22.08 -2.58
CA ALA A 123 9.91 -21.01 -3.54
C ALA A 123 11.19 -20.35 -4.07
N LEU A 124 12.20 -20.17 -3.21
CA LEU A 124 13.51 -19.65 -3.60
C LEU A 124 14.18 -20.53 -4.65
N ILE A 125 14.27 -21.84 -4.39
CA ILE A 125 14.88 -22.81 -5.29
C ILE A 125 14.06 -22.93 -6.58
N PHE A 126 12.73 -22.94 -6.51
CA PHE A 126 11.86 -23.02 -7.68
C PHE A 126 12.13 -21.86 -8.65
N ARG A 127 12.20 -20.62 -8.15
CA ARG A 127 12.51 -19.45 -9.00
C ARG A 127 13.97 -19.40 -9.45
N LEU A 128 14.90 -19.90 -8.62
CA LEU A 128 16.30 -20.08 -9.01
C LEU A 128 16.41 -20.98 -10.24
N LEU A 129 15.75 -22.14 -10.21
CA LEU A 129 15.76 -23.12 -11.28
C LEU A 129 15.09 -22.59 -12.56
N GLY A 130 14.08 -21.73 -12.42
CA GLY A 130 13.44 -21.05 -13.54
C GLY A 130 14.26 -19.91 -14.16
N GLY A 131 15.40 -19.53 -13.58
CA GLY A 131 16.21 -18.40 -14.06
C GLY A 131 15.61 -17.01 -13.78
N GLU A 132 14.53 -16.93 -12.99
CA GLU A 132 13.75 -15.71 -12.71
C GLU A 132 14.10 -15.06 -11.36
N ILE A 133 15.32 -15.27 -10.86
CA ILE A 133 15.74 -14.61 -9.62
C ILE A 133 15.85 -13.10 -9.85
N THR A 134 14.97 -12.38 -9.17
CA THR A 134 15.01 -10.92 -9.08
C THR A 134 15.52 -10.51 -7.71
N ALA A 135 16.27 -9.41 -7.62
CA ALA A 135 16.77 -8.89 -6.34
C ALA A 135 15.64 -8.68 -5.32
N ARG A 136 14.49 -8.17 -5.78
CA ARG A 136 13.25 -8.01 -4.98
C ARG A 136 12.80 -9.32 -4.34
N PHE A 137 12.88 -10.44 -5.06
CA PHE A 137 12.40 -11.72 -4.58
C PHE A 137 13.32 -12.26 -3.49
N VAL A 138 14.63 -12.20 -3.73
CA VAL A 138 15.65 -12.59 -2.74
C VAL A 138 15.51 -11.77 -1.46
N LEU A 139 15.34 -10.45 -1.57
CA LEU A 139 15.13 -9.57 -0.41
C LEU A 139 13.85 -9.90 0.35
N LYS A 140 12.76 -10.28 -0.33
CA LYS A 140 11.50 -10.68 0.32
C LYS A 140 11.64 -12.00 1.09
N VAL A 141 12.32 -12.98 0.50
CA VAL A 141 12.68 -14.25 1.16
C VAL A 141 13.49 -13.96 2.42
N PHE A 142 14.56 -13.15 2.31
CA PHE A 142 15.36 -12.76 3.49
C PHE A 142 14.54 -12.03 4.55
N ALA A 143 13.66 -11.11 4.17
CA ALA A 143 12.79 -10.40 5.10
C ALA A 143 11.84 -11.37 5.83
N LEU A 144 11.23 -12.31 5.11
CA LEU A 144 10.34 -13.32 5.69
C LEU A 144 11.08 -14.27 6.64
N LEU A 145 12.27 -14.74 6.26
CA LEU A 145 13.14 -15.54 7.11
C LEU A 145 13.59 -14.79 8.36
N ALA A 146 13.93 -13.49 8.25
CA ALA A 146 14.32 -12.68 9.39
C ALA A 146 13.17 -12.52 10.40
N VAL A 147 11.95 -12.23 9.92
CA VAL A 147 10.76 -12.10 10.79
C VAL A 147 10.42 -13.44 11.43
N THR A 148 10.28 -14.50 10.63
CA THR A 148 9.88 -15.83 11.10
C THR A 148 10.94 -16.44 12.01
N GLY A 149 12.22 -16.29 11.66
CA GLY A 149 13.37 -16.72 12.46
C GLY A 149 13.49 -15.97 13.79
N SER A 150 13.15 -14.67 13.82
CA SER A 150 13.11 -13.90 15.07
C SER A 150 12.01 -14.41 16.02
N ILE A 151 10.83 -14.71 15.48
CA ILE A 151 9.71 -15.29 16.26
C ILE A 151 10.09 -16.68 16.77
N PHE A 152 10.59 -17.54 15.88
CA PHE A 152 11.03 -18.88 16.20
C PHE A 152 12.11 -18.86 17.29
N GLY A 153 13.14 -18.03 17.14
CA GLY A 153 14.24 -17.89 18.09
C GLY A 153 13.77 -17.40 19.45
N TYR A 154 12.85 -16.42 19.50
CA TYR A 154 12.26 -15.94 20.75
C TYR A 154 11.49 -17.04 21.49
N TYR A 155 10.62 -17.78 20.80
CA TYR A 155 9.83 -18.84 21.42
C TYR A 155 10.67 -20.06 21.79
N LEU A 156 11.70 -20.39 21.03
CA LEU A 156 12.65 -21.44 21.39
C LEU A 156 13.45 -21.06 22.64
N TRP A 157 13.91 -19.81 22.76
CA TRP A 157 14.54 -19.30 23.98
C TRP A 157 13.59 -19.36 25.18
N ASP A 158 12.30 -19.03 24.97
CA ASP A 158 11.33 -19.02 26.05
C ASP A 158 10.92 -20.43 26.54
N LEU A 159 11.04 -21.46 25.69
CA LEU A 159 10.89 -22.87 26.06
C LEU A 159 12.09 -23.43 26.84
N ARG A 160 13.29 -22.86 26.71
CA ARG A 160 14.47 -23.33 27.45
C ARG A 160 14.31 -23.05 28.95
N GLU A 161 14.59 -24.07 29.75
CA GLU A 161 14.51 -23.98 31.22
C GLU A 161 15.60 -23.07 31.79
N GLU A 162 16.81 -23.14 31.23
CA GLU A 162 17.94 -22.27 31.55
C GLU A 162 18.01 -21.06 30.61
N LYS A 163 17.58 -19.90 31.09
CA LYS A 163 17.65 -18.63 30.34
C LYS A 163 19.06 -18.05 30.40
N ARG A 164 19.94 -18.49 29.50
CA ARG A 164 21.37 -18.12 29.44
C ARG A 164 21.66 -16.64 29.17
N PHE A 165 20.75 -15.90 28.53
CA PHE A 165 20.96 -14.51 28.14
C PHE A 165 19.74 -13.62 28.44
N ASN A 166 20.00 -12.34 28.71
CA ASN A 166 18.97 -11.33 28.93
C ASN A 166 18.29 -10.98 27.60
N ILE A 167 17.00 -11.29 27.46
CA ILE A 167 16.22 -11.05 26.24
C ILE A 167 15.80 -9.58 26.05
N ARG A 168 15.92 -8.74 27.09
CA ARG A 168 15.49 -7.33 27.04
C ARG A 168 16.08 -6.52 25.86
N PRO A 169 17.40 -6.53 25.60
CA PRO A 169 17.96 -5.80 24.45
C PRO A 169 17.38 -6.27 23.11
N PHE A 170 17.16 -7.58 22.93
CA PHE A 170 16.52 -8.12 21.73
C PHE A 170 15.09 -7.59 21.56
N VAL A 171 14.30 -7.57 22.63
CA VAL A 171 12.91 -7.06 22.60
C VAL A 171 12.87 -5.55 22.29
N TYR A 172 13.72 -4.75 22.94
CA TYR A 172 13.77 -3.31 22.67
C TYR A 172 14.28 -3.01 21.25
N GLY A 173 15.25 -3.79 20.76
CA GLY A 173 15.71 -3.72 19.38
C GLY A 173 14.58 -3.99 18.38
N LEU A 174 13.80 -5.06 18.60
CA LEU A 174 12.65 -5.39 17.74
C LEU A 174 11.58 -4.30 17.73
N ILE A 175 11.23 -3.75 18.91
CA ILE A 175 10.30 -2.62 19.01
C ILE A 175 10.84 -1.40 18.24
N GLY A 176 12.14 -1.10 18.38
CA GLY A 176 12.80 -0.02 17.66
C GLY A 176 12.75 -0.21 16.14
N VAL A 177 13.03 -1.42 15.64
CA VAL A 177 12.97 -1.74 14.21
C VAL A 177 11.55 -1.56 13.66
N ILE A 178 10.53 -2.05 14.36
CA ILE A 178 9.13 -1.88 13.93
C ILE A 178 8.74 -0.39 13.93
N ALA A 179 9.15 0.37 14.95
CA ALA A 179 8.90 1.82 15.02
C ALA A 179 9.58 2.57 13.87
N VAL A 180 10.85 2.26 13.57
CA VAL A 180 11.58 2.86 12.45
C VAL A 180 10.92 2.51 11.12
N ALA A 181 10.48 1.27 10.92
CA ALA A 181 9.75 0.88 9.71
C ALA A 181 8.42 1.64 9.57
N MET A 182 7.65 1.79 10.66
CA MET A 182 6.41 2.57 10.64
C MET A 182 6.67 4.06 10.32
N ILE A 183 7.73 4.65 10.88
CA ILE A 183 8.12 6.03 10.57
C ILE A 183 8.56 6.15 9.09
N GLY A 184 9.36 5.19 8.62
CA GLY A 184 9.78 5.08 7.21
C GLY A 184 8.60 5.03 6.24
N ALA A 185 7.48 4.43 6.63
CA ALA A 185 6.28 4.33 5.81
C ALA A 185 5.69 5.70 5.45
N PHE A 186 5.77 6.69 6.35
CA PHE A 186 5.30 8.04 6.08
C PHE A 186 6.16 8.78 5.04
N PHE A 187 7.45 8.44 4.94
CA PHE A 187 8.31 8.98 3.88
C PHE A 187 7.98 8.43 2.50
N VAL A 188 7.51 7.17 2.42
CA VAL A 188 7.11 6.53 1.16
C VAL A 188 5.71 6.94 0.73
N VAL A 189 4.73 6.88 1.64
CA VAL A 189 3.31 7.15 1.34
C VAL A 189 2.98 8.65 1.32
N GLY A 190 3.77 9.46 2.01
CA GLY A 190 3.44 10.84 2.32
C GLY A 190 2.45 10.97 3.48
N SER A 191 2.23 12.20 3.93
CA SER A 191 1.29 12.49 5.01
C SER A 191 -0.18 12.40 4.53
N PRO A 192 -1.16 12.20 5.44
CA PRO A 192 -2.57 12.24 5.07
C PRO A 192 -3.00 13.54 4.38
N LYS A 193 -2.41 14.68 4.78
CA LYS A 193 -2.65 15.99 4.16
C LYS A 193 -2.16 16.01 2.72
N GLU A 194 -0.95 15.53 2.45
CA GLU A 194 -0.43 15.41 1.09
C GLU A 194 -1.27 14.46 0.24
N ALA A 195 -1.71 13.33 0.80
CA ALA A 195 -2.56 12.39 0.09
C ALA A 195 -3.92 12.98 -0.30
N ARG A 196 -4.43 13.99 0.42
CA ARG A 196 -5.63 14.73 0.05
C ARG A 196 -5.36 15.72 -1.08
N LEU A 197 -4.24 16.44 -1.02
CA LEU A 197 -3.84 17.39 -2.06
C LEU A 197 -3.62 16.69 -3.41
N VAL A 198 -2.95 15.54 -3.41
CA VAL A 198 -2.75 14.73 -4.63
C VAL A 198 -4.07 14.22 -5.20
N ARG A 199 -5.00 13.74 -4.37
CA ARG A 199 -6.33 13.32 -4.83
C ARG A 199 -7.17 14.46 -5.39
N ALA A 200 -7.03 15.68 -4.84
CA ALA A 200 -7.64 16.86 -5.42
C ALA A 200 -7.08 17.15 -6.82
N ASP A 201 -5.75 17.05 -7.00
CA ASP A 201 -5.10 17.21 -8.30
C ASP A 201 -5.52 16.12 -9.31
N GLU A 202 -5.59 14.85 -8.91
CA GLU A 202 -6.13 13.75 -9.74
C GLU A 202 -7.58 14.01 -10.16
N THR A 203 -8.40 14.54 -9.25
CA THR A 203 -9.79 14.93 -9.57
C THR A 203 -9.83 16.09 -10.56
N ARG A 204 -8.93 17.08 -10.43
CA ARG A 204 -8.80 18.18 -11.41
C ARG A 204 -8.43 17.66 -12.78
N VAL A 205 -7.43 16.77 -12.89
CA VAL A 205 -7.03 16.15 -14.16
C VAL A 205 -8.21 15.39 -14.79
N ASN A 206 -8.93 14.58 -14.00
CA ASN A 206 -10.12 13.88 -14.49
C ASN A 206 -11.20 14.84 -15.00
N ASN A 207 -11.45 15.92 -14.28
CA ASN A 207 -12.41 16.96 -14.66
C ASN A 207 -12.00 17.68 -15.95
N LEU A 208 -10.73 18.06 -16.09
CA LEU A 208 -10.21 18.70 -17.29
C LEU A 208 -10.28 17.76 -18.51
N SER A 209 -9.97 16.48 -18.31
CA SER A 209 -10.11 15.44 -19.34
C SER A 209 -11.56 15.28 -19.79
N GLN A 210 -12.52 15.23 -18.86
CA GLN A 210 -13.95 15.20 -19.19
C GLN A 210 -14.40 16.45 -19.96
N ILE A 211 -14.00 17.64 -19.49
CA ILE A 211 -14.31 18.91 -20.18
C ILE A 211 -13.73 18.91 -21.60
N GLN A 212 -12.49 18.46 -21.78
CA GLN A 212 -11.85 18.36 -23.09
C GLN A 212 -12.69 17.51 -24.05
N TRP A 213 -13.14 16.34 -23.62
CA TRP A 213 -13.98 15.48 -24.45
C TRP A 213 -15.32 16.12 -24.79
N GLU A 214 -15.95 16.84 -23.86
CA GLU A 214 -17.19 17.56 -24.17
C GLU A 214 -16.99 18.76 -25.09
N VAL A 215 -15.85 19.45 -25.02
CA VAL A 215 -15.47 20.49 -26.00
C VAL A 215 -15.33 19.88 -27.40
N VAL A 216 -14.67 18.72 -27.52
CA VAL A 216 -14.54 18.00 -28.79
C VAL A 216 -15.90 17.56 -29.32
N ASN A 217 -16.76 16.95 -28.48
CA ASN A 217 -18.12 16.55 -28.84
C ASN A 217 -18.98 17.74 -29.29
N TYR A 218 -18.87 18.87 -28.59
CA TYR A 218 -19.57 20.10 -28.93
C TYR A 218 -19.14 20.60 -30.32
N TRP A 219 -17.82 20.59 -30.58
CA TRP A 219 -17.29 20.98 -31.88
C TRP A 219 -17.71 20.00 -32.99
N GLN A 220 -17.68 18.68 -32.77
CA GLN A 220 -18.09 17.71 -33.79
C GLN A 220 -19.58 17.84 -34.15
N SER A 221 -20.43 18.27 -33.21
CA SER A 221 -21.86 18.44 -33.44
C SER A 221 -22.23 19.79 -34.05
N LYS A 222 -21.56 20.87 -33.64
CA LYS A 222 -21.91 22.26 -34.02
C LYS A 222 -20.92 22.93 -34.95
N GLU A 223 -19.77 22.29 -35.21
CA GLU A 223 -18.66 22.80 -36.03
C GLU A 223 -18.12 24.16 -35.54
N LYS A 224 -18.36 24.48 -34.27
CA LYS A 224 -17.91 25.70 -33.58
C LYS A 224 -17.48 25.32 -32.16
N LEU A 225 -16.35 25.86 -31.70
CA LEU A 225 -15.95 25.74 -30.31
C LEU A 225 -16.97 26.44 -29.38
N PRO A 226 -17.20 25.93 -28.16
CA PRO A 226 -18.08 26.58 -27.19
C PRO A 226 -17.51 27.95 -26.79
N ASP A 227 -18.39 28.95 -26.63
CA ASP A 227 -17.98 30.29 -26.18
C ASP A 227 -17.62 30.30 -24.68
N THR A 228 -18.27 29.44 -23.89
CA THR A 228 -17.99 29.24 -22.45
C THR A 228 -18.25 27.78 -22.04
N LEU A 229 -17.66 27.34 -20.93
CA LEU A 229 -17.91 25.99 -20.39
C LEU A 229 -19.38 25.77 -20.02
N ALA A 230 -20.11 26.80 -19.62
CA ALA A 230 -21.54 26.68 -19.31
C ALA A 230 -22.37 26.20 -20.52
N SER A 231 -21.91 26.47 -21.75
CA SER A 231 -22.57 26.01 -22.97
C SER A 231 -22.43 24.51 -23.24
N LEU A 232 -21.54 23.82 -22.51
CA LEU A 232 -21.39 22.37 -22.55
C LEU A 232 -22.46 21.65 -21.73
N ARG A 233 -23.22 22.36 -20.89
CA ARG A 233 -24.28 21.75 -20.07
C ARG A 233 -25.31 21.06 -20.97
N ASP A 234 -25.59 19.80 -20.66
CA ASP A 234 -26.56 18.97 -21.36
C ASP A 234 -27.44 18.24 -20.32
N ASP A 235 -28.67 18.73 -20.14
CA ASP A 235 -29.62 18.14 -19.19
C ASP A 235 -30.15 16.77 -19.65
N ILE A 236 -30.05 16.43 -20.94
CA ILE A 236 -30.49 15.12 -21.48
C ILE A 236 -29.43 14.06 -21.18
N ARG A 237 -28.14 14.39 -21.40
CA ARG A 237 -27.02 13.51 -21.05
C ARG A 237 -26.67 13.55 -19.56
N GLY A 238 -27.19 14.53 -18.83
CA GLY A 238 -26.85 14.79 -17.44
C GLY A 238 -25.44 15.35 -17.24
N PHE A 239 -24.84 15.93 -18.29
CA PHE A 239 -23.52 16.54 -18.18
C PHE A 239 -23.62 17.96 -17.63
N MET A 240 -22.96 18.18 -16.49
CA MET A 240 -22.73 19.51 -15.94
C MET A 240 -21.22 19.72 -15.83
N PRO A 241 -20.68 20.83 -16.35
CA PRO A 241 -19.25 21.11 -16.23
C PRO A 241 -18.80 21.01 -14.77
N PRO A 242 -17.83 20.12 -14.47
CA PRO A 242 -17.37 19.94 -13.11
C PRO A 242 -16.68 21.19 -12.59
N GLN A 243 -16.63 21.32 -11.26
CA GLN A 243 -15.98 22.43 -10.57
C GLN A 243 -14.71 21.93 -9.85
N ASP A 244 -13.87 22.87 -9.44
CA ASP A 244 -12.70 22.59 -8.61
C ASP A 244 -13.15 22.01 -7.25
N PRO A 245 -12.60 20.85 -6.83
CA PRO A 245 -13.07 20.14 -5.64
C PRO A 245 -12.74 20.85 -4.31
N GLU A 246 -11.82 21.81 -4.30
CA GLU A 246 -11.43 22.54 -3.09
C GLU A 246 -12.05 23.94 -3.02
N THR A 247 -12.13 24.63 -4.16
CA THR A 247 -12.60 26.02 -4.22
C THR A 247 -14.05 26.16 -4.69
N GLY A 248 -14.61 25.14 -5.37
CA GLY A 248 -15.93 25.22 -6.00
C GLY A 248 -15.97 26.16 -7.22
N ALA A 249 -14.85 26.71 -7.65
CA ALA A 249 -14.77 27.55 -8.84
C ALA A 249 -14.86 26.68 -10.11
N GLY A 250 -15.44 27.24 -11.18
CA GLY A 250 -15.35 26.62 -12.51
C GLY A 250 -13.92 26.66 -13.05
N TYR A 251 -13.55 25.67 -13.85
CA TYR A 251 -12.25 25.66 -14.53
C TYR A 251 -12.15 26.79 -15.56
N GLU A 252 -10.91 27.26 -15.79
CA GLU A 252 -10.67 28.29 -16.80
C GLU A 252 -10.63 27.66 -18.19
N TYR A 253 -11.31 28.31 -19.14
CA TYR A 253 -11.36 27.90 -20.54
C TYR A 253 -11.23 29.13 -21.44
N ARG A 254 -10.41 29.00 -22.49
CA ARG A 254 -10.23 30.04 -23.50
C ARG A 254 -10.05 29.43 -24.88
N THR A 255 -10.67 29.99 -25.90
CA THR A 255 -10.35 29.66 -27.29
C THR A 255 -9.07 30.39 -27.71
N THR A 256 -8.06 29.66 -28.17
CA THR A 256 -6.79 30.23 -28.66
C THR A 256 -6.73 30.29 -30.19
N GLY A 257 -7.61 29.55 -30.88
CA GLY A 257 -7.73 29.56 -32.32
C GLY A 257 -9.07 29.01 -32.81
N ARG A 258 -9.19 28.71 -34.11
CA ARG A 258 -10.43 28.14 -34.70
C ARG A 258 -10.72 26.71 -34.23
N LEU A 259 -9.66 25.94 -33.98
CA LEU A 259 -9.70 24.56 -33.52
C LEU A 259 -8.86 24.34 -32.25
N SER A 260 -8.37 25.43 -31.65
CA SER A 260 -7.49 25.38 -30.49
C SER A 260 -8.14 26.05 -29.29
N PHE A 261 -7.96 25.44 -28.13
CA PHE A 261 -8.44 25.94 -26.86
C PHE A 261 -7.47 25.60 -25.74
N GLU A 262 -7.59 26.33 -24.64
CA GLU A 262 -6.78 26.19 -23.44
C GLU A 262 -7.69 25.88 -22.26
N LEU A 263 -7.27 24.93 -21.42
CA LEU A 263 -7.89 24.58 -20.16
C LEU A 263 -6.90 24.79 -19.02
N CYS A 264 -7.24 25.58 -18.00
CA CYS A 264 -6.35 25.81 -16.87
C CYS A 264 -6.97 25.39 -15.54
N ALA A 265 -6.10 24.92 -14.65
CA ALA A 265 -6.41 24.66 -13.25
C ALA A 265 -5.22 25.04 -12.36
N THR A 266 -5.47 25.17 -11.06
CA THR A 266 -4.42 25.39 -10.05
C THR A 266 -4.19 24.10 -9.29
N PHE A 267 -2.98 23.55 -9.41
CA PHE A 267 -2.61 22.29 -8.80
C PHE A 267 -1.84 22.51 -7.51
N ASN A 268 -2.07 21.64 -6.52
CA ASN A 268 -1.41 21.71 -5.22
C ASN A 268 -0.01 21.13 -5.25
N ARG A 269 0.24 20.14 -6.12
CA ARG A 269 1.52 19.46 -6.27
C ARG A 269 1.87 19.34 -7.73
N ALA A 270 3.16 19.45 -8.03
CA ALA A 270 3.64 19.04 -9.33
C ALA A 270 3.37 17.54 -9.53
N THR A 271 2.99 17.17 -10.76
CA THR A 271 2.98 15.78 -11.19
C THR A 271 4.33 15.18 -10.83
N ARG A 272 4.32 14.11 -10.03
CA ARG A 272 5.54 13.55 -9.44
C ARG A 272 6.29 12.70 -10.47
N ASN A 273 6.58 13.26 -11.64
CA ASN A 273 7.32 12.58 -12.71
C ASN A 273 8.82 12.43 -12.41
N ARG A 274 9.32 13.06 -11.33
CA ARG A 274 10.68 12.82 -10.81
C ARG A 274 10.91 11.39 -10.32
N GLU A 275 9.86 10.58 -10.16
CA GLU A 275 9.96 9.15 -9.85
C GLU A 275 10.05 8.31 -11.14
N TYR A 276 9.48 8.80 -12.25
CA TYR A 276 9.56 8.21 -13.60
C TYR A 276 11.02 8.10 -14.09
N SER A 277 11.80 9.18 -13.92
CA SER A 277 13.23 9.21 -14.31
C SER A 277 14.18 8.49 -13.34
N ARG A 278 13.73 8.16 -12.12
CA ARG A 278 14.53 7.38 -11.16
C ARG A 278 14.42 5.88 -11.39
N PHE A 279 13.30 5.43 -11.97
CA PHE A 279 13.04 4.01 -12.21
C PHE A 279 13.49 3.56 -13.60
N TYR A 280 13.59 4.47 -14.56
CA TYR A 280 14.17 4.21 -15.88
C TYR A 280 15.17 5.32 -16.23
N PRO A 281 16.49 5.05 -16.28
CA PRO A 281 17.36 5.87 -17.10
C PRO A 281 16.89 5.67 -18.54
N THR A 282 16.28 6.69 -19.13
CA THR A 282 15.95 6.69 -20.55
C THR A 282 17.26 6.59 -21.32
N LYS A 283 17.64 5.37 -21.72
CA LYS A 283 18.49 5.23 -22.90
C LYS A 283 17.70 5.88 -24.04
N PRO A 284 18.32 6.74 -24.86
CA PRO A 284 17.66 7.25 -26.04
C PRO A 284 17.28 6.05 -26.91
N ILE A 285 16.00 5.68 -26.88
CA ILE A 285 15.44 4.72 -27.82
C ILE A 285 15.35 5.48 -29.14
N PRO A 286 16.06 5.06 -30.21
CA PRO A 286 15.79 5.59 -31.53
C PRO A 286 14.33 5.26 -31.85
N ALA A 287 13.52 6.30 -32.03
CA ALA A 287 12.07 6.19 -32.14
C ALA A 287 11.63 5.10 -33.12
N PRO A 288 10.91 4.07 -32.67
CA PRO A 288 10.04 3.32 -33.54
C PRO A 288 8.60 3.84 -33.35
N GLU A 289 7.89 3.87 -34.47
CA GLU A 289 6.50 4.27 -34.57
C GLU A 289 5.60 3.58 -33.52
N PHE A 290 4.89 4.41 -32.78
CA PHE A 290 3.47 4.24 -32.49
C PHE A 290 3.03 2.93 -31.80
N SER A 291 3.05 2.94 -30.47
CA SER A 291 2.22 2.06 -29.64
C SER A 291 1.38 2.92 -28.69
N GLY A 292 0.05 2.80 -28.81
CA GLY A 292 -0.91 3.65 -28.10
C GLY A 292 -1.03 3.33 -26.61
N SER A 293 -0.53 4.23 -25.77
CA SER A 293 -0.98 4.45 -24.39
C SER A 293 -0.51 5.82 -23.84
N PHE A 294 -0.67 6.89 -24.62
CA PHE A 294 -0.25 8.27 -24.26
C PHE A 294 -1.31 9.07 -23.47
N ILE A 295 -2.04 8.47 -22.54
CA ILE A 295 -2.96 9.27 -21.68
C ILE A 295 -2.18 9.94 -20.53
N GLU A 296 -1.06 9.36 -20.07
CA GLU A 296 -0.35 9.85 -18.88
C GLU A 296 0.55 11.09 -19.12
N ASP A 297 1.19 11.22 -20.29
CA ASP A 297 2.08 12.36 -20.57
C ASP A 297 1.33 13.66 -20.94
N THR A 298 0.02 13.61 -21.22
CA THR A 298 -0.73 14.78 -21.72
C THR A 298 -1.20 15.75 -20.63
N TRP A 299 -1.24 15.31 -19.37
CA TRP A 299 -1.72 16.10 -18.23
C TRP A 299 -0.65 16.41 -17.20
N GLU A 300 0.62 16.38 -17.58
CA GLU A 300 1.71 16.79 -16.69
C GLU A 300 1.60 18.26 -16.29
N HIS A 301 1.69 18.53 -14.99
CA HIS A 301 1.56 19.87 -14.42
C HIS A 301 2.59 20.16 -13.32
N GLY A 302 2.89 21.45 -13.15
CA GLY A 302 3.65 21.95 -12.01
C GLY A 302 2.77 22.12 -10.77
N GLU A 303 3.38 22.58 -9.68
CA GLU A 303 2.65 23.17 -8.57
C GLU A 303 2.22 24.60 -8.96
N GLY A 304 0.97 24.95 -8.67
CA GLY A 304 0.37 26.22 -9.06
C GLY A 304 -0.47 26.14 -10.33
N ARG A 305 -0.74 27.32 -10.91
CA ARG A 305 -1.59 27.44 -12.11
C ARG A 305 -0.88 26.86 -13.33
N THR A 306 -1.49 25.85 -13.95
CA THR A 306 -1.02 25.24 -15.20
C THR A 306 -2.15 25.28 -16.23
N CYS A 307 -1.78 25.61 -17.47
CA CYS A 307 -2.69 25.65 -18.60
C CYS A 307 -2.28 24.63 -19.64
N PHE A 308 -3.28 23.94 -20.20
CA PHE A 308 -3.12 22.90 -21.19
C PHE A 308 -3.73 23.37 -22.50
N GLU A 309 -2.88 23.62 -23.49
CA GLU A 309 -3.32 23.89 -24.85
C GLU A 309 -3.68 22.59 -25.56
N ARG A 310 -4.80 22.62 -26.30
CA ARG A 310 -5.34 21.51 -27.07
C ARG A 310 -5.76 22.01 -28.44
N THR A 311 -5.46 21.22 -29.46
CA THR A 311 -5.88 21.47 -30.83
C THR A 311 -6.66 20.26 -31.32
N ILE A 312 -7.87 20.49 -31.82
CA ILE A 312 -8.71 19.46 -32.43
C ILE A 312 -8.13 19.17 -33.81
N ASP A 313 -7.75 17.91 -34.03
CA ASP A 313 -7.41 17.36 -35.34
C ASP A 313 -8.70 16.87 -36.03
N PRO A 314 -9.19 17.58 -37.08
CA PRO A 314 -10.43 17.21 -37.77
C PRO A 314 -10.38 15.86 -38.48
N ASP A 315 -9.19 15.39 -38.87
CA ASP A 315 -9.04 14.11 -39.56
C ASP A 315 -9.24 12.95 -38.57
N ARG A 316 -8.79 13.14 -37.32
CA ARG A 316 -8.98 12.18 -36.23
C ARG A 316 -10.37 12.28 -35.58
N TYR A 317 -10.91 13.48 -35.48
CA TYR A 317 -12.22 13.75 -34.88
C TYR A 317 -13.10 14.50 -35.90
N PRO A 318 -13.70 13.81 -36.88
CA PRO A 318 -14.51 14.47 -37.90
C PRO A 318 -15.86 14.97 -37.33
N PRO A 319 -16.47 16.02 -37.92
CA PRO A 319 -17.83 16.44 -37.56
C PRO A 319 -18.85 15.32 -37.75
N PHE A 320 -19.88 15.27 -36.89
CA PHE A 320 -20.95 14.31 -37.04
C PHE A 320 -21.78 14.63 -38.29
N SER A 321 -22.07 13.60 -39.10
CA SER A 321 -22.91 13.76 -40.28
C SER A 321 -24.31 14.21 -39.87
N LYS A 322 -24.67 15.45 -40.21
CA LYS A 322 -26.06 15.88 -40.18
C LYS A 322 -26.76 15.13 -41.30
N ASN A 323 -27.58 14.12 -40.99
CA ASN A 323 -28.39 13.46 -42.00
C ASN A 323 -29.24 14.53 -42.70
N ARG A 324 -28.83 14.91 -43.90
CA ARG A 324 -29.64 15.71 -44.82
C ARG A 324 -30.70 14.75 -45.37
N ASN A 325 -31.87 14.76 -44.74
CA ASN A 325 -33.08 14.28 -45.40
C ASN A 325 -33.51 15.28 -46.47
#